data_AF-A0A520JYW4-F1
#
_entry.id   AF-A0A520JYW4-F1
#
_cell.length_a   1.000
_cell.length_b   1.000
_cell.length_c   1.000
_cell.angle_alpha   90.00
_cell.angle_beta   90.00
_cell.angle_gamma   90.00
#
_symmetry.space_group_name_H-M   'P 1'
#
loop_
_entity.id
_entity.type
_entity.pdbx_description
1 polymer ?
#
loop_
_entity_poly.entity_id
_entity_poly.type
_entity_poly.pdbx_seq_one_letter_code
_entity_poly.pdbx_strand_id
1 'polypeptide(L)' 'MYGQITNYFINRQTSRFVDGLNNKIKVVKRRCYGILNIKHLFQRIYFDLEVHSLYV' A
#
# COMPACT_ATOMS: atom_id res chain seq x y z
N MET A 1 19.55 -20.83 -0.99
CA MET A 1 18.10 -20.66 -0.77
C MET A 1 17.77 -19.79 0.45
N TYR A 2 18.56 -19.78 1.54
CA TYR A 2 18.29 -18.95 2.74
C TYR A 2 18.93 -17.55 2.78
N GLY A 3 19.87 -17.25 1.87
CA GLY A 3 20.68 -16.02 1.94
C GLY A 3 19.88 -14.72 1.88
N GLN A 4 18.77 -14.68 1.13
CA GLN A 4 17.91 -13.49 1.02
C GLN A 4 17.16 -13.20 2.32
N ILE A 5 16.75 -14.25 3.04
CA ILE A 5 16.06 -14.14 4.32
C ILE A 5 17.03 -13.64 5.40
N THR A 6 18.26 -14.19 5.44
CA THR A 6 19.27 -13.77 6.42
C THR A 6 19.70 -12.31 6.21
N ASN A 7 19.83 -11.86 4.96
CA ASN A 7 20.22 -10.48 4.64
C ASN A 7 19.15 -9.44 5.06
N TYR A 8 17.87 -9.83 5.04
CA TYR A 8 16.74 -9.01 5.51
C TYR A 8 16.84 -8.69 7.02
N PHE A 9 17.28 -9.67 7.82
CA PHE A 9 17.50 -9.50 9.26
C PHE A 9 18.77 -8.71 9.59
N ILE A 10 19.84 -8.89 8.81
CA ILE A 10 21.10 -8.13 8.97
C ILE A 10 20.87 -6.63 8.73
N ASN A 11 20.13 -6.28 7.67
CA ASN A 11 19.84 -4.88 7.33
C ASN A 11 18.67 -4.29 8.13
N ARG A 12 18.08 -5.03 9.09
CA ARG A 12 16.89 -4.62 9.86
C ARG A 12 15.82 -3.98 8.98
N GLN A 13 15.59 -4.53 7.79
CA GLN A 13 14.62 -3.96 6.88
C GLN A 13 13.22 -4.17 7.48
N THR A 14 12.64 -3.11 8.02
CA THR A 14 11.30 -3.19 8.62
C THR A 14 10.25 -3.18 7.52
N SER A 15 9.35 -4.17 7.50
CA SER A 15 8.18 -4.23 6.62
C SER A 15 7.16 -3.11 6.84
N ARG A 16 7.39 -2.23 7.83
CA ARG A 16 6.49 -1.18 8.29
C ARG A 16 5.90 -0.31 7.17
N PHE A 17 6.70 0.04 6.17
CA PHE A 17 6.22 0.77 4.99
C PHE A 17 5.24 -0.07 4.17
N VAL A 18 5.61 -1.31 3.88
CA VAL A 18 4.82 -2.26 3.09
C VAL A 18 3.51 -2.62 3.80
N ASP A 19 3.55 -2.78 5.12
CA ASP A 19 2.38 -3.04 5.97
C ASP A 19 1.42 -1.84 5.99
N GLY A 20 1.96 -0.62 6.11
CA GLY A 20 1.18 0.61 6.02
C GLY A 20 0.51 0.79 4.66
N LEU A 21 1.25 0.51 3.57
CA LEU A 21 0.73 0.54 2.21
C LEU A 21 -0.38 -0.50 1.99
N ASN A 22 -0.18 -1.73 2.46
CA ASN A 22 -1.18 -2.80 2.37
C ASN A 22 -2.48 -2.42 3.10
N ASN A 23 -2.39 -1.79 4.27
CA ASN A 23 -3.58 -1.37 5.01
C ASN A 23 -4.36 -0.26 4.27
N LYS A 24 -3.66 0.68 3.65
CA LYS A 24 -4.27 1.74 2.82
C LYS A 24 -5.01 1.17 1.61
N ILE A 25 -4.36 0.30 0.85
CA ILE A 25 -4.98 -0.34 -0.32
C ILE A 25 -6.21 -1.14 0.11
N LYS A 26 -6.17 -1.82 1.26
CA LYS A 26 -7.34 -2.54 1.82
C LYS A 26 -8.51 -1.60 2.12
N VAL A 27 -8.26 -0.43 2.71
CA VAL A 27 -9.31 0.57 2.98
C VAL A 27 -9.89 1.13 1.68
N VAL A 28 -9.04 1.48 0.70
CA VAL A 28 -9.50 2.01 -0.59
C VAL A 28 -10.35 0.99 -1.35
N LYS A 29 -9.94 -0.28 -1.38
CA LYS A 29 -10.72 -1.38 -1.98
C LYS A 29 -12.09 -1.56 -1.31
N ARG A 30 -12.19 -1.36 0.01
CA ARG A 30 -13.48 -1.42 0.73
C ARG A 30 -14.39 -0.23 0.38
N ARG A 31 -13.84 0.98 0.29
CA ARG A 31 -14.61 2.18 -0.10
C ARG A 31 -15.07 2.15 -1.56
N CYS A 32 -14.27 1.53 -2.42
CA CYS A 32 -14.55 1.41 -3.84
C CYS A 32 -15.28 0.11 -4.22
N TYR A 33 -15.83 -0.61 -3.24
CA TYR A 33 -16.61 -1.81 -3.50
C TYR A 33 -17.83 -1.46 -4.37
N GLY A 34 -18.00 -2.16 -5.50
CA GLY A 34 -19.05 -1.85 -6.48
C GLY A 34 -18.68 -0.84 -7.58
N ILE A 35 -17.49 -0.23 -7.55
CA ILE A 35 -16.99 0.58 -8.67
C ILE A 35 -16.52 -0.37 -9.78
N LEU A 36 -17.32 -0.50 -10.84
CA LEU A 36 -17.02 -1.36 -12.00
C LEU A 36 -16.07 -0.69 -13.00
N ASN A 37 -15.98 0.65 -12.96
CA ASN A 37 -15.09 1.39 -13.85
C ASN A 37 -13.67 1.48 -13.25
N ILE A 38 -12.78 0.66 -13.80
CA ILE A 38 -11.37 0.55 -13.40
C ILE A 38 -10.65 1.90 -13.47
N LYS A 39 -10.98 2.77 -14.45
CA LYS A 39 -10.36 4.09 -14.62
C LYS A 39 -10.62 4.99 -13.41
N HIS A 40 -11.86 5.01 -12.94
CA HIS A 40 -12.25 5.76 -11.74
C HIS A 40 -11.68 5.14 -10.46
N LEU A 41 -11.55 3.81 -10.40
CA LEU A 41 -10.88 3.14 -9.29
C LEU A 41 -9.42 3.59 -9.15
N PHE A 42 -8.67 3.64 -10.26
CA PHE A 42 -7.26 4.08 -10.24
C PHE A 42 -7.11 5.56 -9.89
N GLN A 43 -7.97 6.44 -10.39
CA GLN A 43 -7.99 7.85 -9.99
C GLN A 43 -8.22 8.02 -8.49
N ARG A 44 -9.13 7.22 -7.91
CA ARG A 44 -9.46 7.30 -6.49
C ARG A 44 -8.35 6.75 -5.59
N ILE A 45 -7.70 5.67 -6.00
CA ILE A 45 -6.48 5.17 -5.33
C ILE A 45 -5.37 6.23 -5.36
N TYR A 46 -5.16 6.87 -6.51
CA TYR A 46 -4.15 7.92 -6.66
C TYR A 46 -4.40 9.07 -5.69
N PHE A 47 -5.63 9.61 -5.66
CA PHE A 47 -6.01 10.67 -4.71
C PHE A 47 -5.90 10.23 -3.24
N ASP A 48 -6.37 9.03 -2.86
CA ASP A 48 -6.28 8.56 -1.46
C ASP A 48 -4.81 8.38 -1.00
N LEU A 49 -3.90 8.06 -1.93
CA LEU A 49 -2.47 7.91 -1.66
C LEU A 49 -1.74 9.27 -1.60
N GLU A 50 -2.02 10.20 -2.52
CA GLU A 50 -1.46 11.56 -2.51
C GLU A 50 -1.93 12.36 -1.30
N VAL A 51 -3.23 12.34 -1.00
CA VAL A 51 -3.80 13.04 0.14
C VAL A 51 -3.14 12.54 1.43
N HIS A 52 -2.87 11.24 1.57
CA HIS A 52 -2.13 10.79 2.75
C HIS A 52 -0.71 11.35 2.84
N SER A 53 -0.01 11.51 1.72
CA SER A 53 1.33 12.10 1.71
C SER A 53 1.34 13.58 2.08
N LEU A 54 0.22 14.29 1.93
CA LEU A 54 0.07 15.70 2.27
C LEU A 54 -0.34 15.94 3.74
N TYR A 55 -0.89 14.93 4.41
CA TYR A 55 -1.31 14.98 5.82
C TYR A 55 -0.31 14.30 6.78
N VAL A 56 0.88 13.94 6.30
CA VAL A 56 2.01 13.41 7.07
C VAL A 56 3.12 14.46 7.15
#